data_AF-A0A101HGW1-F1
#
_entry.id   AF-A0A101HGW1-F1
#
_cell.length_a   1.000
_cell.length_b   1.000
_cell.length_c   1.000
_cell.angle_alpha   90.00
_cell.angle_beta   90.00
_cell.angle_gamma   90.00
#
_symmetry.space_group_name_H-M   'P 1'
#
loop_
_entity.id
_entity.type
_entity.pdbx_description
1 polymer ?
#
loop_
_entity_poly.entity_id
_entity_poly.type
_entity_poly.pdbx_seq_one_letter_code
_entity_poly.pdbx_strand_id
1 'polypeptide(L)' 'MIFDIEMIRRVYADLPEKINKAKEKLQRPLTLTEKILFSHLSPGVPVLHYKR' A
#
# COMPACT_ATOMS: atom_id res chain seq x y z
N MET A 1 13.92 -19.59 -14.27
CA MET A 1 14.49 -18.86 -13.11
C MET A 1 13.31 -18.39 -12.29
N ILE A 2 13.09 -18.97 -11.10
CA ILE A 2 12.05 -18.45 -10.20
C ILE A 2 12.47 -17.03 -9.87
N PHE A 3 11.62 -16.05 -10.18
CA PHE A 3 11.78 -14.66 -9.75
C PHE A 3 12.28 -14.65 -8.30
N ASP A 4 13.26 -13.80 -7.99
CA ASP A 4 13.89 -13.71 -6.68
C ASP A 4 12.83 -13.79 -5.56
N ILE A 5 12.73 -14.97 -4.93
CA ILE A 5 11.67 -15.28 -3.97
C ILE A 5 11.81 -14.40 -2.72
N GLU A 6 13.03 -13.97 -2.42
CA GLU A 6 13.30 -13.02 -1.35
C GLU A 6 12.72 -11.65 -1.68
N MET A 7 12.87 -11.21 -2.93
CA MET A 7 12.23 -9.98 -3.42
C MET A 7 10.70 -10.06 -3.30
N ILE A 8 10.09 -11.17 -3.74
CA ILE A 8 8.63 -11.38 -3.62
C ILE A 8 8.19 -11.34 -2.15
N ARG A 9 8.86 -12.09 -1.27
CA ARG A 9 8.53 -12.14 0.17
C ARG A 9 8.59 -10.76 0.80
N ARG A 10 9.62 -9.96 0.49
CA ARG A 10 9.76 -8.59 0.99
C ARG A 10 8.60 -7.71 0.58
N VAL A 11 8.17 -7.76 -0.68
CA VAL A 11 7.02 -6.96 -1.15
C VAL A 11 5.76 -7.24 -0.33
N TYR A 12 5.44 -8.52 -0.08
CA TYR A 12 4.27 -8.89 0.72
C TYR A 12 4.42 -8.57 2.21
N ALA A 13 5.64 -8.70 2.75
CA ALA A 13 5.93 -8.33 4.13
C ALA A 13 5.74 -6.82 4.38
N ASP A 14 5.99 -5.97 3.39
CA ASP A 14 5.86 -4.51 3.50
C ASP A 14 4.41 -4.01 3.37
N LEU A 15 3.47 -4.83 2.86
CA LEU A 15 2.08 -4.40 2.61
C LEU A 15 1.35 -3.88 3.86
N PRO A 16 1.40 -4.54 5.04
CA PRO A 16 0.72 -4.05 6.24
C PRO A 16 1.19 -2.66 6.67
N GLU A 17 2.49 -2.39 6.58
CA GLU A 17 3.06 -1.09 6.92
C GLU A 17 2.56 0.01 5.96
N LYS A 18 2.56 -0.26 4.65
CA LYS A 18 2.05 0.69 3.64
C LYS A 18 0.56 1.00 3.86
N ILE A 19 -0.24 0.00 4.19
CA ILE A 19 -1.66 0.17 4.50
C ILE A 19 -1.84 1.01 5.77
N ASN A 20 -1.05 0.75 6.82
CA ASN A 20 -1.10 1.51 8.07
C ASN A 20 -0.73 2.98 7.85
N LYS A 21 0.34 3.27 7.10
CA LYS A 21 0.71 4.65 6.72
C LYS A 21 -0.42 5.38 6.00
N ALA A 22 -1.09 4.70 5.07
CA ALA A 22 -2.24 5.29 4.37
C ALA A 22 -3.43 5.53 5.32
N LYS A 23 -3.72 4.60 6.22
CA LYS A 23 -4.79 4.71 7.22
C LYS A 23 -4.55 5.85 8.20
N GLU A 24 -3.33 5.99 8.72
CA GLU A 24 -2.93 7.07 9.62
C GLU A 24 -3.03 8.42 8.95
N LYS A 25 -2.58 8.52 7.69
CA LYS A 25 -2.64 9.78 6.93
C LYS A 25 -4.08 10.21 6.61
N LEU A 26 -4.97 9.26 6.31
CA LEU A 26 -6.35 9.54 5.91
C LEU A 26 -7.33 9.59 7.10
N GLN A 27 -6.92 9.11 8.28
CA GLN A 27 -7.70 9.08 9.52
C GLN A 27 -9.10 8.46 9.38
N ARG A 28 -9.26 7.45 8.52
CA ARG A 28 -10.53 6.77 8.27
C ARG A 28 -10.35 5.30 7.90
N PRO A 29 -11.39 4.46 8.03
CA PRO A 29 -11.34 3.10 7.48
C PRO A 29 -11.18 3.12 5.95
N LEU A 30 -10.42 2.15 5.44
CA LEU A 30 -10.17 1.94 4.02
C LEU A 30 -10.94 0.73 3.51
N THR A 31 -11.54 0.84 2.33
CA THR A 31 -12.09 -0.30 1.59
C THR A 31 -10.96 -1.22 1.10
N LEU A 32 -11.28 -2.44 0.68
CA LEU A 32 -10.28 -3.36 0.11
C LEU A 32 -9.57 -2.73 -1.10
N THR A 33 -10.33 -2.10 -1.99
CA THR A 33 -9.80 -1.39 -3.16
C THR A 33 -8.85 -0.27 -2.75
N GLU A 34 -9.22 0.55 -1.77
CA GLU A 34 -8.37 1.63 -1.26
C GLU A 34 -7.06 1.08 -0.67
N LYS A 35 -7.10 -0.02 0.08
CA LYS A 35 -5.88 -0.66 0.62
C LYS A 35 -4.95 -1.13 -0.49
N ILE A 36 -5.48 -1.74 -1.56
CA ILE A 36 -4.69 -2.22 -2.70
C ILE A 36 -4.06 -1.02 -3.42
N LEU A 37 -4.85 0.01 -3.75
CA LEU A 37 -4.34 1.17 -4.49
C LEU A 37 -3.29 1.94 -3.68
N PHE A 38 -3.54 2.22 -2.40
CA PHE A 38 -2.59 2.96 -1.57
C PHE A 38 -1.30 2.19 -1.26
N SER A 39 -1.34 0.85 -1.19
CA SER A 39 -0.14 0.03 -0.99
C SER A 39 0.74 -0.12 -2.23
N HIS A 40 0.22 0.20 -3.42
CA HIS A 40 0.91 0.07 -4.71
C HIS A 40 1.24 1.42 -5.35
N LEU A 41 1.17 2.52 -4.60
CA LEU A 41 1.57 3.83 -5.10
C LEU A 41 3.05 3.85 -5.49
N SER A 42 3.34 4.46 -6.64
CA SER A 42 4.71 4.73 -7.06
C SER A 42 5.39 5.73 -6.11
N PRO A 43 6.72 5.63 -5.92
CA PRO A 43 7.47 6.62 -5.16
C PRO A 43 7.19 8.05 -5.66
N GLY A 44 6.94 8.98 -4.73
CA GLY A 44 6.61 10.37 -5.05
C GLY A 44 5.12 10.67 -5.24
N VAL A 45 4.24 9.65 -5.31
CA VAL A 45 2.80 9.87 -5.36
C VAL A 45 2.25 10.10 -3.94
N PRO A 46 1.65 11.27 -3.64
CA PRO A 46 1.10 11.51 -2.32
C PRO A 46 -0.18 10.70 -2.10
N VAL A 47 -0.31 10.11 -0.92
CA VAL A 47 -1.59 9.60 -0.42
C VAL A 47 -2.51 10.79 -0.16
N LEU A 48 -3.60 10.91 -0.92
CA LEU A 48 -4.59 11.98 -0.83
C LEU A 48 -5.97 11.41 -0.56
N HIS A 49 -6.84 12.25 0.02
CA HIS A 49 -8.23 11.90 0.28
C HIS A 49 -9.08 12.16 -0.98
N TYR A 50 -9.04 11.24 -1.94
CA TYR A 50 -9.88 11.30 -3.13
C TYR A 50 -11.37 11.15 -2.76
N LYS A 51 -12.23 11.95 -3.40
CA LYS A 51 -13.68 11.77 -3.32
C LYS A 51 -14.05 10.51 -4.13
N ARG A 52 -15.01 9.75 -3.60
CA ARG A 52 -15.57 8.57 -4.28
C ARG A 52 -16.58 8.98 -5.33
#